data_AF-A0A3N0AUG4-F1
#
_entry.id   AF-A0A3N0AUG4-F1
#
_cell.length_a   1.000
_cell.length_b   1.000
_cell.length_c   1.000
_cell.angle_alpha   90.00
_cell.angle_beta   90.00
_cell.angle_gamma   90.00
#
_symmetry.space_group_name_H-M   'P 1'
#
loop_
_entity.id
_entity.type
_entity.pdbx_description
1 polymer ?
#
loop_
_entity_poly.entity_id
_entity_poly.type
_entity_poly.pdbx_seq_one_letter_code
_entity_poly.pdbx_strand_id
1 'polypeptide(L)'
;MRRVLGHITEGAASPPEVFLRMAMTLPARLGGFGLTDARVNYRLTPTQRAQRIARRKTLVPDLLWPELKLDVEYDSDAMHLTSQQAMLDSTKRLALESDGYKVITVTPLQLGNPGRLSDIAREINRCAGRQSRIRCKDFPTKQKELFSLDWSLSSLFNPSWLKDSPQGRPSTSRDHS
;
A
#
# COMPACT_ATOMS: atom_id res chain seq x y z
N MET A 1 -16.41 -3.77 1.40
CA MET A 1 -15.25 -3.23 2.14
C MET A 1 -14.64 -4.18 3.19
N ARG A 2 -15.41 -4.98 3.94
CA ARG A 2 -14.86 -5.97 4.92
C ARG A 2 -13.85 -7.00 4.38
N ARG A 3 -13.80 -7.25 3.06
CA ARG A 3 -12.80 -8.15 2.42
C ARG A 3 -11.44 -7.51 2.14
N VAL A 4 -11.33 -6.18 2.15
CA VAL A 4 -10.06 -5.45 1.91
C VAL A 4 -9.27 -5.33 3.22
N LEU A 5 -9.98 -5.33 4.35
CA LEU A 5 -9.42 -5.20 5.70
C LEU A 5 -8.65 -6.44 6.19
N GLY A 6 -8.91 -7.62 5.64
CA GLY A 6 -8.16 -8.84 5.96
C GLY A 6 -6.71 -8.83 5.45
N HIS A 7 -6.31 -7.81 4.69
CA HIS A 7 -4.93 -7.62 4.23
C HIS A 7 -4.21 -6.46 4.94
N ILE A 8 -4.88 -5.78 5.87
CA ILE A 8 -4.33 -4.66 6.65
C ILE A 8 -4.21 -5.10 8.10
N THR A 9 -3.33 -6.07 8.36
CA THR A 9 -2.88 -6.39 9.72
C THR A 9 -1.39 -6.69 9.68
N GLU A 10 -0.58 -5.72 10.10
CA GLU A 10 0.61 -5.83 10.97
C GLU A 10 1.56 -4.61 10.77
N GLY A 11 1.36 -3.58 11.59
CA GLY A 11 2.43 -2.90 12.34
C GLY A 11 3.43 -1.95 11.66
N ALA A 12 3.54 -1.82 10.34
CA ALA A 12 4.64 -1.01 9.76
C ALA A 12 4.29 -0.08 8.59
N ALA A 13 3.09 -0.16 8.02
CA ALA A 13 2.77 0.60 6.80
C ALA A 13 2.20 1.98 7.10
N SER A 14 2.84 3.03 6.58
CA SER A 14 2.33 4.39 6.69
C SER A 14 1.01 4.55 5.90
N PRO A 15 0.15 5.52 6.27
CA PRO A 15 -1.08 5.76 5.53
C PRO A 15 -0.91 5.99 4.00
N PRO A 16 0.13 6.70 3.51
CA PRO A 16 0.44 6.76 2.08
C PRO A 16 0.78 5.41 1.45
N GLU A 17 1.52 4.53 2.13
CA GLU A 17 1.81 3.18 1.62
C GLU A 17 0.52 2.37 1.47
N VAL A 18 -0.39 2.47 2.44
CA VAL A 18 -1.69 1.80 2.34
C VAL A 18 -2.49 2.34 1.15
N PHE A 19 -2.50 3.66 0.96
CA PHE A 19 -3.16 4.27 -0.20
C PHE A 19 -2.53 3.81 -1.52
N LEU A 20 -1.20 3.75 -1.62
CA LEU A 20 -0.47 3.21 -2.77
C LEU A 20 -0.92 1.78 -3.09
N ARG A 21 -0.95 0.90 -2.08
CA ARG A 21 -1.39 -0.50 -2.22
C ARG A 21 -2.82 -0.56 -2.73
N MET A 22 -3.73 0.26 -2.19
CA MET A 22 -5.13 0.32 -2.62
C MET A 22 -5.27 0.80 -4.06
N ALA A 23 -4.63 1.91 -4.42
CA ALA A 23 -4.71 2.48 -5.75
C ALA A 23 -4.18 1.51 -6.82
N MET A 24 -3.11 0.76 -6.52
CA MET A 24 -2.54 -0.20 -7.46
C MET A 24 -3.38 -1.47 -7.61
N THR A 25 -3.86 -2.04 -6.50
CA THR A 25 -4.39 -3.42 -6.48
C THR A 25 -5.91 -3.53 -6.51
N LEU A 26 -6.66 -2.51 -6.05
CA LEU A 26 -8.12 -2.57 -6.07
C LEU A 26 -8.64 -2.66 -7.51
N PRO A 27 -9.76 -3.38 -7.75
CA PRO A 27 -10.37 -3.42 -9.06
C PRO A 27 -10.89 -2.04 -9.47
N ALA A 28 -10.99 -1.80 -10.79
CA ALA A 28 -11.46 -0.53 -11.37
C ALA A 28 -12.80 -0.02 -10.82
N ARG A 29 -13.73 -0.92 -10.47
CA ARG A 29 -15.02 -0.56 -9.84
C ARG A 29 -14.89 0.10 -8.46
N LEU A 30 -13.72 0.01 -7.85
CA LEU A 30 -13.35 0.65 -6.58
C LEU A 30 -12.28 1.74 -6.78
N GLY A 31 -12.01 2.15 -8.03
CA GLY A 31 -11.09 3.24 -8.36
C GLY A 31 -9.62 2.85 -8.47
N GLY A 32 -9.26 1.57 -8.25
CA GLY A 32 -7.88 1.09 -8.40
C GLY A 32 -7.56 0.54 -9.79
N PHE A 33 -6.27 0.36 -10.07
CA PHE A 33 -5.76 -0.09 -11.37
C PHE A 33 -5.90 -1.60 -11.63
N GLY A 34 -6.30 -2.38 -10.63
CA GLY A 34 -6.53 -3.82 -10.76
C GLY A 34 -5.26 -4.63 -11.04
N LEU A 35 -4.11 -4.17 -10.57
CA LEU A 35 -2.83 -4.87 -10.71
C LEU A 35 -2.81 -6.05 -9.73
N THR A 36 -3.18 -7.24 -10.21
CA THR A 36 -3.21 -8.47 -9.43
C THR A 36 -1.80 -8.98 -9.15
N ASP A 37 -1.69 -10.00 -8.29
CA ASP A 37 -0.44 -10.75 -7.98
C ASP A 37 0.60 -10.00 -7.15
N ALA A 38 0.30 -8.76 -6.76
CA ALA A 38 1.11 -8.00 -5.82
C ALA A 38 1.05 -8.63 -4.42
N ARG A 39 2.19 -8.72 -3.76
CA ARG A 39 2.33 -9.13 -2.35
C ARG A 39 2.64 -7.91 -1.51
N VAL A 40 1.85 -7.75 -0.44
CA VAL A 40 1.98 -6.70 0.57
C VAL A 40 2.59 -7.29 1.83
N ASN A 41 3.40 -6.51 2.56
CA ASN A 41 4.10 -6.94 3.78
C ASN A 41 4.93 -8.22 3.56
N TYR A 42 5.40 -8.46 2.33
CA TYR A 42 6.12 -9.67 1.99
C TYR A 42 7.58 -9.56 2.43
N ARG A 43 7.94 -10.33 3.45
CA ARG A 43 9.32 -10.43 3.91
C ARG A 43 10.11 -11.36 2.99
N LEU A 44 10.96 -10.78 2.14
CA LEU A 44 11.87 -11.55 1.31
C LEU A 44 13.21 -11.77 2.03
N THR A 45 13.79 -12.94 1.82
CA THR A 45 15.17 -13.25 2.18
C THR A 45 16.02 -13.04 0.92
N PRO A 46 16.80 -11.94 0.83
CA PRO A 46 17.64 -11.67 -0.34
C PRO A 46 18.78 -12.69 -0.44
N THR A 47 19.48 -12.71 -1.57
CA THR A 47 20.74 -13.49 -1.68
C THR A 47 21.78 -13.00 -0.66
N GLN A 48 22.80 -13.82 -0.37
CA GLN A 48 23.90 -13.40 0.53
C GLN A 48 24.61 -12.12 0.05
N ARG A 49 24.65 -11.88 -1.27
CA ARG A 49 25.18 -10.65 -1.84
C ARG A 49 24.30 -9.45 -1.48
N ALA A 50 23.01 -9.53 -1.75
CA ALA A 50 22.06 -8.46 -1.41
C ALA A 50 21.95 -8.21 0.11
N GLN A 51 22.02 -9.25 0.94
CA GLN A 51 22.06 -9.09 2.40
C GLN A 51 23.28 -8.29 2.88
N ARG A 52 24.46 -8.50 2.26
CA ARG A 52 25.67 -7.70 2.56
C ARG A 52 25.51 -6.25 2.15
N ILE A 53 24.88 -5.98 1.01
CA ILE A 53 24.60 -4.61 0.52
C ILE A 53 23.66 -3.89 1.49
N ALA A 54 22.52 -4.51 1.82
CA ALA A 54 21.51 -3.89 2.67
C ALA A 54 21.85 -3.91 4.18
N ARG A 55 22.88 -4.67 4.57
CA ARG A 55 23.23 -4.99 5.97
C ARG A 55 22.04 -5.56 6.77
N ARG A 56 21.18 -6.32 6.09
CA ARG A 56 19.93 -6.87 6.63
C ARG A 56 19.71 -8.29 6.12
N LYS A 57 19.20 -9.17 6.99
CA LYS A 57 18.85 -10.56 6.61
C LYS A 57 17.58 -10.65 5.78
N THR A 58 16.68 -9.69 5.94
CA THR A 58 15.39 -9.65 5.25
C THR A 58 15.07 -8.24 4.81
N LEU A 59 14.37 -8.11 3.69
CA LEU A 59 13.80 -6.86 3.20
C LEU A 59 12.27 -6.99 3.15
N VAL A 60 11.58 -5.88 3.38
CA VAL A 60 10.12 -5.78 3.25
C VAL A 60 9.85 -4.63 2.29
N PRO A 61 9.53 -4.94 1.03
CA PRO A 61 9.10 -3.92 0.07
C PRO A 61 7.64 -3.55 0.28
N ASP A 62 7.25 -2.33 -0.09
CA ASP A 62 5.87 -1.86 0.10
C ASP A 62 4.86 -2.61 -0.75
N LEU A 63 5.23 -2.91 -2.01
CA LEU A 63 4.39 -3.64 -2.95
C LEU A 63 5.24 -4.42 -3.97
N LEU A 64 5.23 -5.75 -3.86
CA LEU A 64 6.12 -6.64 -4.60
C LEU A 64 5.37 -7.54 -5.60
N TRP A 65 5.88 -7.68 -6.82
CA TRP A 65 5.55 -8.74 -7.76
C TRP A 65 6.74 -9.69 -7.90
N PRO A 66 6.80 -10.80 -7.14
CA PRO A 66 7.98 -11.67 -7.12
C PRO A 66 8.30 -12.30 -8.48
N GLU A 67 7.28 -12.77 -9.19
CA GLU A 67 7.42 -13.42 -10.50
C GLU A 67 7.92 -12.44 -11.57
N LEU A 68 7.58 -11.16 -11.42
CA LEU A 68 8.02 -10.10 -12.33
C LEU A 68 9.37 -9.50 -11.94
N LYS A 69 9.92 -9.91 -10.78
CA LYS A 69 11.05 -9.24 -10.14
C LYS A 69 10.85 -7.72 -10.13
N LEU A 70 9.68 -7.27 -9.67
CA LEU A 70 9.30 -5.87 -9.66
C LEU A 70 8.86 -5.45 -8.26
N ASP A 71 9.43 -4.35 -7.80
CA ASP A 71 9.13 -3.73 -6.53
C ASP A 71 8.67 -2.28 -6.74
N VAL A 72 7.72 -1.83 -5.92
CA VAL A 72 7.21 -0.46 -5.90
C VAL A 72 7.25 0.05 -4.47
N GLU A 73 8.02 1.12 -4.24
CA GLU A 73 8.29 1.71 -2.92
C GLU A 73 7.73 3.13 -2.85
N TYR A 74 7.13 3.50 -1.73
CA TYR A 74 6.76 4.87 -1.43
C TYR A 74 7.96 5.61 -0.82
N ASP A 75 8.31 6.76 -1.39
CA ASP A 75 9.36 7.64 -0.85
C ASP A 75 8.70 8.77 -0.08
N SER A 76 8.54 8.60 1.23
CA SER A 76 7.97 9.61 2.13
C SER A 76 8.81 10.88 2.22
N ASP A 77 10.10 10.77 1.91
CA ASP A 77 11.11 11.75 2.25
C ASP A 77 11.58 12.56 1.04
N ALA A 78 10.94 12.39 -0.14
CA ALA A 78 11.27 13.11 -1.36
C ALA A 78 11.40 14.65 -1.20
N MET A 79 10.87 15.22 -0.11
CA MET A 79 10.96 16.64 0.23
C MET A 79 11.85 16.96 1.46
N HIS A 80 12.20 15.98 2.32
CA HIS A 80 12.93 16.17 3.58
C HIS A 80 13.79 14.95 3.98
N LEU A 81 14.80 14.60 3.18
CA LEU A 81 15.71 13.49 3.53
C LEU A 81 16.70 13.88 4.64
N THR A 82 16.79 13.04 5.68
CA THR A 82 18.02 12.96 6.47
C THR A 82 19.05 12.11 5.74
N SER A 83 20.34 12.41 5.90
CA SER A 83 21.42 11.64 5.23
C SER A 83 21.40 10.15 5.57
N GLN A 84 20.90 9.79 6.75
CA GLN A 84 20.79 8.40 7.18
C GLN A 84 19.66 7.66 6.45
N GLN A 85 18.46 8.24 6.34
CA GLN A 85 17.34 7.59 5.65
C GLN A 85 17.62 7.42 4.16
N ALA A 86 18.22 8.44 3.52
CA ALA A 86 18.67 8.34 2.13
C ALA A 86 19.66 7.17 1.90
N MET A 87 20.58 6.94 2.85
CA MET A 87 21.48 5.79 2.79
C MET A 87 20.73 4.45 2.93
N LEU A 88 19.78 4.36 3.86
CA LEU A 88 19.02 3.13 4.08
C LEU A 88 18.18 2.76 2.86
N ASP A 89 17.54 3.73 2.21
CA ASP A 89 16.72 3.49 1.03
C ASP A 89 17.57 3.19 -0.22
N SER A 90 18.70 3.89 -0.36
CA SER A 90 19.69 3.59 -1.40
C SER A 90 20.23 2.16 -1.29
N THR A 91 20.60 1.73 -0.08
CA THR A 91 21.12 0.37 0.16
C THR A 91 20.05 -0.71 0.01
N LYS A 92 18.79 -0.43 0.39
CA LYS A 92 17.64 -1.32 0.12
C LYS A 92 17.44 -1.49 -1.38
N ARG A 93 17.35 -0.38 -2.13
CA ARG A 93 17.19 -0.38 -3.59
C ARG A 93 18.31 -1.16 -4.28
N LEU A 94 19.57 -0.85 -3.95
CA LEU A 94 20.73 -1.52 -4.53
C LEU A 94 20.75 -3.03 -4.24
N ALA A 95 20.30 -3.45 -3.06
CA ALA A 95 20.21 -4.87 -2.71
C ALA A 95 19.14 -5.59 -3.54
N LEU A 96 17.96 -4.98 -3.73
CA LEU A 96 16.90 -5.52 -4.57
C LEU A 96 17.34 -5.62 -6.03
N GLU A 97 17.95 -4.56 -6.56
CA GLU A 97 18.50 -4.55 -7.93
C GLU A 97 19.59 -5.60 -8.12
N SER A 98 20.45 -5.83 -7.11
CA SER A 98 21.44 -6.90 -7.15
C SER A 98 20.82 -8.31 -7.19
N ASP A 99 19.57 -8.48 -6.76
CA ASP A 99 18.80 -9.73 -6.85
C ASP A 99 17.91 -9.80 -8.11
N GLY A 100 18.13 -8.85 -9.04
CA GLY A 100 17.44 -8.76 -10.33
C GLY A 100 16.10 -8.05 -10.26
N TYR A 101 15.74 -7.43 -9.13
CA TYR A 101 14.49 -6.67 -9.04
C TYR A 101 14.62 -5.31 -9.71
N LYS A 102 13.61 -4.93 -10.47
CA LYS A 102 13.38 -3.52 -10.82
C LYS A 102 12.67 -2.84 -9.66
N VAL A 103 13.17 -1.69 -9.22
CA VAL A 103 12.53 -0.88 -8.16
C VAL A 103 11.93 0.38 -8.79
N ILE A 104 10.63 0.60 -8.60
CA ILE A 104 9.93 1.83 -8.98
C ILE A 104 9.65 2.62 -7.71
N THR A 105 10.05 3.88 -7.68
CA THR A 105 9.79 4.75 -6.53
C THR A 105 8.65 5.70 -6.81
N VAL A 106 7.73 5.81 -5.85
CA VAL A 106 6.54 6.65 -5.91
C VAL A 106 6.68 7.75 -4.86
N THR A 107 6.84 8.98 -5.34
CA THR A 107 6.90 10.18 -4.49
C THR A 107 5.51 10.63 -4.05
N PRO A 108 5.41 11.53 -3.05
CA PRO A 108 4.12 12.06 -2.60
C PRO A 108 3.38 12.80 -3.74
N LEU A 109 4.11 13.52 -4.60
CA LEU A 109 3.54 14.22 -5.76
C LEU A 109 2.97 13.27 -6.82
N GLN A 110 3.58 12.09 -7.00
CA GLN A 110 3.05 11.06 -7.89
C GLN A 110 1.86 10.34 -7.26
N LEU A 111 1.94 10.04 -5.96
CA LEU A 111 0.88 9.37 -5.22
C LEU A 111 -0.40 10.21 -5.17
N GLY A 112 -0.28 11.52 -4.97
CA GLY A 112 -1.41 12.47 -4.90
C GLY A 112 -2.01 12.85 -6.24
N ASN A 113 -1.45 12.38 -7.36
CA ASN A 113 -1.92 12.74 -8.70
C ASN A 113 -2.37 11.49 -9.48
N PRO A 114 -3.69 11.35 -9.76
CA PRO A 114 -4.22 10.18 -10.47
C PRO A 114 -3.58 9.91 -11.83
N GLY A 115 -3.21 10.98 -12.56
CA GLY A 115 -2.55 10.88 -13.85
C GLY A 115 -1.13 10.31 -13.73
N ARG A 116 -0.32 10.84 -12.82
CA ARG A 116 1.03 10.34 -12.55
C ARG A 116 1.02 8.91 -12.04
N LEU A 117 0.05 8.57 -11.18
CA LEU A 117 -0.10 7.20 -10.69
C LEU A 117 -0.57 6.23 -11.78
N SER A 118 -1.37 6.72 -12.75
CA SER A 118 -1.74 5.96 -13.95
C SER A 118 -0.54 5.62 -14.83
N ASP A 119 0.43 6.53 -14.93
CA ASP A 119 1.69 6.26 -15.64
C ASP A 119 2.51 5.16 -14.96
N ILE A 120 2.58 5.16 -13.63
CA ILE A 120 3.20 4.08 -12.85
C ILE A 120 2.47 2.75 -13.08
N ALA A 121 1.14 2.74 -13.03
CA ALA A 121 0.36 1.53 -13.26
C ALA A 121 0.51 0.98 -14.69
N ARG A 122 0.68 1.87 -15.68
CA ARG A 122 0.98 1.48 -17.06
C ARG A 122 2.36 0.84 -17.16
N GLU A 123 3.35 1.39 -16.45
CA GLU A 123 4.70 0.84 -16.40
C GLU A 123 4.76 -0.55 -15.73
N ILE A 124 3.99 -0.75 -14.66
CA ILE A 124 3.85 -2.07 -14.01
C ILE A 124 3.24 -3.08 -14.98
N ASN A 125 2.14 -2.72 -15.66
CA ASN A 125 1.52 -3.58 -16.67
C ASN A 125 2.48 -3.92 -17.82
N ARG A 126 3.28 -2.94 -18.27
CA ARG A 126 4.32 -3.17 -19.28
C ARG A 126 5.36 -4.19 -18.80
N CYS A 127 5.82 -4.10 -17.57
CA CYS A 127 6.73 -5.09 -16.97
C CYS A 127 6.09 -6.48 -16.86
N ALA A 128 4.77 -6.54 -16.65
CA ALA A 128 4.00 -7.78 -16.61
C ALA A 128 3.69 -8.38 -17.99
N GLY A 129 4.06 -7.71 -19.09
CA GLY A 129 3.63 -8.09 -20.44
C GLY A 129 2.11 -7.97 -20.66
N ARG A 130 1.42 -7.19 -19.81
CA ARG A 130 -0.04 -7.01 -19.82
C ARG A 130 -0.40 -5.66 -20.46
N GLN A 131 -1.52 -5.64 -21.18
CA GLN A 131 -2.13 -4.38 -21.58
C GLN A 131 -3.11 -3.91 -20.49
N SER A 132 -3.00 -2.64 -20.08
CA SER A 132 -4.01 -2.05 -19.19
C SER A 132 -5.36 -2.02 -19.91
N ARG A 133 -6.36 -2.72 -19.36
CA ARG A 133 -7.74 -2.73 -19.87
C ARG A 133 -8.71 -2.42 -18.74
N ILE A 134 -8.78 -1.14 -18.39
CA ILE A 134 -9.79 -0.65 -17.46
C ILE A 134 -11.13 -0.62 -18.21
N ARG A 135 -11.97 -1.64 -17.96
CA ARG A 135 -13.28 -1.82 -18.63
C ARG A 135 -14.45 -1.29 -17.80
N CYS A 136 -14.23 -0.25 -17.01
CA CYS A 136 -15.25 0.35 -16.15
C CYS A 136 -15.53 1.78 -16.62
N LYS A 137 -16.75 2.04 -17.11
CA LYS A 137 -17.17 3.37 -17.58
C LYS A 137 -17.04 4.44 -16.47
N ASP A 138 -17.34 4.04 -15.24
CA ASP A 138 -17.32 4.93 -14.07
C ASP A 138 -15.94 5.03 -13.41
N PHE A 139 -14.90 4.45 -14.01
CA PHE A 139 -13.55 4.45 -13.43
C PHE A 139 -13.04 5.85 -13.05
N PRO A 140 -13.19 6.91 -13.89
CA PRO A 140 -12.75 8.24 -13.49
C PRO A 140 -13.44 8.75 -12.23
N THR A 141 -14.74 8.49 -12.07
CA THR A 141 -15.50 8.85 -10.86
C THR A 141 -15.02 8.04 -9.66
N LYS A 142 -14.84 6.72 -9.81
CA LYS A 142 -14.34 5.85 -8.74
C LYS A 142 -12.91 6.17 -8.34
N GLN A 143 -12.07 6.60 -9.27
CA GLN A 143 -10.71 7.05 -8.99
C GLN A 143 -10.73 8.37 -8.21
N LYS A 144 -11.60 9.32 -8.56
CA LYS A 144 -11.79 10.54 -7.75
C LYS A 144 -12.28 10.22 -6.34
N GLU A 145 -13.25 9.32 -6.19
CA GLU A 145 -13.73 8.85 -4.88
C GLU A 145 -12.58 8.24 -4.06
N LEU A 146 -11.77 7.38 -4.67
CA LEU A 146 -10.60 6.78 -4.01
C LEU A 146 -9.60 7.85 -3.57
N PHE A 147 -9.24 8.80 -4.44
CA PHE A 147 -8.27 9.86 -4.15
C PHE A 147 -8.79 10.96 -3.21
N SER A 148 -10.11 10.99 -2.96
CA SER A 148 -10.70 11.84 -1.91
C SER A 148 -10.50 11.25 -0.51
N LEU A 149 -10.11 9.96 -0.42
CA LEU A 149 -9.60 9.37 0.81
C LEU A 149 -8.20 9.97 1.01
N ASP A 150 -8.15 11.09 1.72
CA ASP A 150 -6.90 11.77 2.06
C ASP A 150 -5.90 10.81 2.70
N TRP A 151 -4.60 11.15 2.60
CA TRP A 151 -3.52 10.31 3.09
C TRP A 151 -3.59 10.05 4.59
N SER A 152 -4.35 10.81 5.39
CA SER A 152 -4.50 10.51 6.83
C SER A 152 -5.25 9.19 7.14
N LEU A 153 -5.94 8.59 6.15
CA LEU A 153 -6.77 7.37 6.28
C LEU A 153 -7.66 7.33 7.55
N SER A 154 -8.16 8.45 8.05
CA SER A 154 -8.78 8.63 9.38
C SER A 154 -9.67 7.46 9.88
N SER A 155 -9.20 6.47 10.62
CA SER A 155 -7.86 6.04 11.04
C SER A 155 -7.81 4.52 10.83
N LEU A 156 -7.55 4.05 9.61
CA LEU A 156 -7.78 2.67 9.13
C LEU A 156 -9.10 2.02 9.65
N PHE A 157 -10.17 2.81 9.87
CA PHE A 157 -11.51 2.51 10.45
C PHE A 157 -11.65 2.53 12.00
N ASN A 158 -12.14 3.62 12.64
CA ASN A 158 -12.43 3.71 14.10
C ASN A 158 -13.85 4.24 14.44
N PRO A 159 -14.70 3.49 15.18
CA PRO A 159 -15.67 4.06 16.13
C PRO A 159 -15.58 3.42 17.53
N SER A 160 -14.38 3.16 18.04
CA SER A 160 -14.10 2.65 19.39
C SER A 160 -13.97 3.73 20.48
N TRP A 161 -14.18 5.02 20.20
CA TRP A 161 -14.49 6.04 21.23
C TRP A 161 -16.00 6.25 21.42
N LEU A 162 -16.85 5.57 20.63
CA LEU A 162 -18.31 5.57 20.78
C LEU A 162 -18.82 4.40 21.65
N LYS A 163 -17.91 3.60 22.23
CA LYS A 163 -18.22 2.42 23.06
C LYS A 163 -17.60 2.47 24.45
N ASP A 164 -17.40 3.67 24.99
CA ASP A 164 -17.60 3.78 26.43
C ASP A 164 -19.09 3.61 26.69
N SER A 165 -19.49 2.37 26.88
CA SER A 165 -20.72 2.06 27.59
C SER A 165 -20.50 0.81 28.43
N PRO A 166 -20.53 1.00 29.75
CA PRO A 166 -21.35 0.18 30.60
C PRO A 166 -22.48 1.05 31.17
N GLN A 167 -23.40 1.47 30.30
CA GLN A 167 -24.81 1.61 30.65
C GLN A 167 -25.50 0.58 29.77
N GLY A 168 -25.69 -0.66 30.20
CA GLY A 168 -26.61 -1.05 31.27
C GLY A 168 -27.68 -1.87 30.57
N ARG A 169 -27.61 -3.21 30.72
CA ARG A 169 -28.61 -4.13 30.16
C ARG A 169 -30.01 -3.76 30.66
N PRO A 170 -31.08 -3.99 29.89
CA PRO A 170 -32.43 -3.88 30.40
C PRO A 170 -32.66 -5.04 31.39
N SER A 171 -32.87 -4.72 32.67
CA SER A 171 -33.42 -5.68 33.63
C SER A 171 -34.93 -5.68 33.52
N THR A 172 -35.46 -6.73 32.90
CA THR A 172 -36.85 -7.16 33.07
C THR A 172 -37.02 -7.82 34.43
N SER A 173 -37.85 -7.27 35.31
CA SER A 173 -38.87 -7.99 36.09
C SER A 173 -39.58 -7.06 37.06
N ARG A 174 -40.91 -7.15 37.03
CA ARG A 174 -41.86 -6.65 38.02
C ARG A 174 -41.72 -7.47 39.30
N ASP A 175 -41.97 -6.87 40.47
CA ASP A 175 -43.12 -7.25 41.31
C ASP A 175 -43.23 -6.42 42.60
N HIS A 176 -44.46 -5.96 42.81
CA HIS A 176 -45.23 -5.72 44.03
C HIS A 176 -44.58 -5.91 45.41
N SER A 177 -44.67 -4.89 46.26
CA SER A 177 -45.65 -4.79 47.37
C SER A 177 -45.61 -3.41 48.01
#